data_AF-A0AAW0E9X4-F1
#
_entry.id   AF-A0AAW0E9X4-F1
#
_cell.length_a   1.000
_cell.length_b   1.000
_cell.length_c   1.000
_cell.angle_alpha   90.00
_cell.angle_beta   90.00
_cell.angle_gamma   90.00
#
_symmetry.space_group_name_H-M   'P 1'
#
loop_
_entity.id
_entity.type
_entity.pdbx_description
1 polymer ?
#
loop_
_entity_poly.entity_id
_entity_poly.type
_entity_poly.pdbx_seq_one_letter_code
_entity_poly.pdbx_strand_id
1 'polypeptide(L)'
;MYRAAGAVAQIIDVSCMHGGHEFTDIASVAYDYWTSAPSHMDAKEAIRHVHPVLERLTLGEHYFVTNPETGSGTSPRWDFTARLGNPEAYVTAAKKGGIAAPTGKQDVDWLYLTDIAGGLACEIYRTDTRAGQPPATCTPGSDPITVKYTSLYWFTGGNFGDSKH
;
A
#
# COMPACT_ATOMS: atom_id res chain seq x y z
N MET A 1 18.72 -6.88 14.16
CA MET A 1 18.00 -5.75 13.53
C MET A 1 16.99 -6.36 12.57
N TYR A 2 15.70 -6.13 12.79
CA TYR A 2 14.63 -6.70 11.95
C TYR A 2 14.42 -5.83 10.72
N ARG A 3 14.07 -6.46 9.59
CA ARG A 3 13.70 -5.76 8.36
C ARG A 3 12.34 -6.28 7.92
N ALA A 4 11.41 -5.38 7.62
CA ALA A 4 10.21 -5.75 6.89
C ALA A 4 10.63 -6.44 5.59
N ALA A 5 10.18 -7.68 5.38
CA ALA A 5 10.48 -8.45 4.17
C ALA A 5 9.69 -7.96 2.95
N GLY A 6 8.56 -7.30 3.19
CA GLY A 6 7.67 -6.72 2.19
C GLY A 6 6.31 -6.40 2.79
N ALA A 7 5.32 -6.21 1.93
CA ALA A 7 3.91 -6.06 2.25
C ALA A 7 3.07 -6.71 1.14
N VAL A 8 1.84 -7.09 1.46
CA VAL A 8 0.79 -7.40 0.48
C VAL A 8 -0.44 -6.58 0.87
N ALA A 9 -0.99 -5.81 -0.06
CA ALA A 9 -2.14 -4.96 0.20
C ALA A 9 -3.03 -4.80 -1.05
N GLN A 10 -4.28 -4.44 -0.82
CA GLN A 10 -5.20 -3.99 -1.87
C GLN A 10 -5.18 -2.45 -1.89
N ILE A 11 -5.23 -1.87 -3.09
CA ILE A 11 -5.27 -0.41 -3.28
C ILE A 11 -6.68 -0.02 -3.67
N ILE A 12 -7.30 0.87 -2.90
CA ILE A 12 -8.64 1.38 -3.15
C ILE A 12 -8.55 2.85 -3.57
N ASP A 13 -9.29 3.23 -4.60
CA ASP A 13 -9.44 4.62 -5.00
C ASP A 13 -10.30 5.38 -3.99
N VAL A 14 -9.68 6.35 -3.34
CA VAL A 14 -10.31 7.24 -2.36
C VAL A 14 -10.31 8.69 -2.84
N SER A 15 -9.94 8.94 -4.10
CA SER A 15 -9.79 10.29 -4.66
C SER A 15 -11.07 11.10 -4.61
N CYS A 16 -12.22 10.47 -4.80
CA CYS A 16 -13.54 11.12 -4.74
C CYS A 16 -13.93 11.62 -3.34
N MET A 17 -13.26 11.12 -2.29
CA MET A 17 -13.47 11.57 -0.91
C MET A 17 -12.55 12.74 -0.53
N HIS A 18 -11.56 13.05 -1.37
CA HIS A 18 -10.57 14.09 -1.07
C HIS A 18 -11.24 15.46 -0.82
N GLY A 19 -10.81 16.15 0.22
CA GLY A 19 -11.39 17.42 0.67
C GLY A 19 -12.67 17.28 1.52
N GLY A 20 -13.24 16.09 1.62
CA GLY A 20 -14.31 15.77 2.57
C GLY A 20 -13.78 15.55 3.98
N HIS A 21 -14.65 15.75 4.99
CA HIS A 21 -14.32 15.50 6.40
C HIS A 21 -13.90 14.04 6.64
N GLU A 22 -14.49 13.08 5.92
CA GLU A 22 -14.18 11.66 6.10
C GLU A 22 -12.77 11.28 5.62
N PHE A 23 -12.15 12.10 4.75
CA PHE A 23 -10.84 11.82 4.20
C PHE A 23 -9.71 12.03 5.21
N THR A 24 -9.88 12.92 6.19
CA THR A 24 -8.81 13.25 7.15
C THR A 24 -8.41 12.06 8.01
N ASP A 25 -9.37 11.19 8.32
CA ASP A 25 -9.16 10.02 9.19
C ASP A 25 -9.32 8.70 8.44
N ILE A 26 -9.34 8.72 7.10
CA ILE A 26 -9.67 7.54 6.28
C ILE A 26 -8.75 6.35 6.57
N ALA A 27 -7.47 6.59 6.83
CA ALA A 27 -6.52 5.53 7.16
C ALA A 27 -6.81 4.90 8.52
N SER A 28 -7.24 5.69 9.51
CA SER A 28 -7.65 5.21 10.84
C SER A 28 -8.93 4.39 10.74
N VAL A 29 -9.95 4.91 10.03
CA VAL A 29 -11.22 4.20 9.81
C VAL A 29 -10.97 2.88 9.09
N ALA A 30 -10.17 2.88 8.01
CA ALA A 30 -9.80 1.67 7.31
C ALA A 30 -9.04 0.68 8.22
N TYR A 31 -8.22 1.17 9.14
CA TYR A 31 -7.49 0.33 10.09
C TYR A 31 -8.41 -0.34 11.10
N ASP A 32 -9.40 0.38 11.63
CA ASP A 32 -10.38 -0.17 12.58
C ASP A 32 -11.22 -1.28 11.94
N TYR A 33 -11.66 -1.09 10.69
CA TYR A 33 -12.32 -2.15 9.92
C TYR A 33 -11.38 -3.32 9.66
N TRP A 34 -10.15 -3.05 9.23
CA TRP A 34 -9.20 -4.10 8.87
C TRP A 34 -8.82 -4.97 10.07
N THR A 35 -8.59 -4.35 11.23
CA THR A 35 -8.27 -5.08 12.47
C THR A 35 -9.45 -5.88 13.01
N SER A 36 -10.68 -5.42 12.78
CA SER A 36 -11.90 -6.16 13.12
C SER A 36 -12.16 -7.38 12.23
N ALA A 37 -11.56 -7.44 11.04
CA ALA A 37 -11.70 -8.60 10.16
C ALA A 37 -11.08 -9.87 10.77
N PRO A 38 -11.70 -11.06 10.60
CA PRO A 38 -11.14 -12.32 11.11
C PRO A 38 -9.69 -12.55 10.65
N SER A 39 -8.87 -13.19 11.49
CA SER A 39 -7.45 -13.39 11.20
C SER A 39 -7.16 -14.32 10.01
N HIS A 40 -8.14 -15.15 9.62
CA HIS A 40 -8.03 -16.03 8.45
C HIS A 40 -8.38 -15.33 7.14
N MET A 41 -8.90 -14.10 7.21
CA MET A 41 -9.37 -13.36 6.05
C MET A 41 -8.23 -12.51 5.50
N ASP A 42 -8.03 -12.56 4.17
CA ASP A 42 -7.10 -11.66 3.51
C ASP A 42 -7.72 -10.27 3.27
N ALA A 43 -6.90 -9.31 2.83
CA ALA A 43 -7.36 -7.94 2.60
C ALA A 43 -8.46 -7.86 1.52
N LYS A 44 -8.39 -8.71 0.50
CA LYS A 44 -9.35 -8.73 -0.61
C LYS A 44 -10.71 -9.26 -0.16
N GLU A 45 -10.71 -10.33 0.63
CA GLU A 45 -11.89 -10.87 1.28
C GLU A 45 -12.50 -9.86 2.25
N ALA A 46 -11.69 -9.19 3.08
CA ALA A 46 -12.21 -8.21 4.02
C ALA A 46 -12.89 -7.03 3.34
N ILE A 47 -12.31 -6.51 2.25
CA ILE A 47 -12.91 -5.41 1.47
C ILE A 47 -14.32 -5.77 0.98
N ARG A 48 -14.54 -7.00 0.51
CA ARG A 48 -15.87 -7.46 0.07
C ARG A 48 -16.92 -7.44 1.18
N HIS A 49 -16.50 -7.63 2.44
CA HIS A 49 -17.40 -7.66 3.59
C HIS A 49 -17.66 -6.28 4.19
N VAL A 50 -16.75 -5.32 4.01
CA VAL A 50 -16.92 -3.95 4.53
C VAL A 50 -18.01 -3.21 3.77
N HIS A 51 -17.89 -3.15 2.43
CA HIS A 51 -18.91 -2.51 1.60
C HIS A 51 -18.80 -2.94 0.13
N PRO A 52 -19.90 -3.30 -0.56
CA PRO A 52 -19.87 -3.75 -1.96
C PRO A 52 -19.26 -2.75 -2.95
N VAL A 53 -19.26 -1.45 -2.62
CA VAL A 53 -18.66 -0.42 -3.48
C VAL A 53 -17.13 -0.43 -3.39
N LEU A 54 -16.55 -0.81 -2.25
CA LEU A 54 -15.09 -0.79 -2.10
C LEU A 54 -14.41 -1.76 -3.06
N GLU A 55 -15.02 -2.92 -3.34
CA GLU A 55 -14.50 -3.85 -4.35
C GLU A 55 -14.44 -3.21 -5.76
N ARG A 56 -15.41 -2.35 -6.10
CA ARG A 56 -15.42 -1.63 -7.39
C ARG A 56 -14.39 -0.50 -7.44
N LEU A 57 -14.05 0.05 -6.28
CA LEU A 57 -13.03 1.08 -6.11
C LEU A 57 -11.62 0.49 -6.00
N THR A 58 -11.47 -0.82 -5.83
CA THR A 58 -10.15 -1.47 -5.85
C THR A 58 -9.46 -1.26 -7.20
N LEU A 59 -8.31 -0.58 -7.17
CA LEU A 59 -7.47 -0.27 -8.32
C LEU A 59 -6.50 -1.41 -8.66
N GLY A 60 -6.08 -2.17 -7.66
CA GLY A 60 -5.13 -3.26 -7.84
C GLY A 60 -4.44 -3.66 -6.56
N GLU A 61 -3.26 -4.27 -6.71
CA GLU A 61 -2.53 -4.88 -5.61
C GLU A 61 -1.16 -4.21 -5.40
N HIS A 62 -0.73 -4.17 -4.15
CA HIS A 62 0.59 -3.77 -3.76
C HIS A 62 1.35 -4.97 -3.17
N TYR A 63 2.52 -5.25 -3.70
CA TYR A 63 3.37 -6.36 -3.25
C TYR A 63 4.84 -6.06 -3.54
N PHE A 64 5.76 -6.92 -3.09
CA PHE A 64 7.19 -6.76 -3.32
C PHE A 64 7.67 -7.76 -4.38
N VAL A 65 8.51 -7.30 -5.29
CA VAL A 65 9.15 -8.11 -6.34
C VAL A 65 10.66 -8.05 -6.19
N THR A 66 11.40 -8.98 -6.82
CA THR A 66 12.85 -8.84 -6.97
C THR A 66 13.15 -7.51 -7.67
N ASN A 67 14.12 -6.75 -7.13
CA ASN A 67 14.49 -5.47 -7.73
C ASN A 67 14.96 -5.68 -9.19
N PRO A 68 14.27 -5.09 -10.18
CA PRO A 68 14.57 -5.31 -11.60
C PRO A 68 15.88 -4.65 -12.05
N GLU A 69 16.37 -3.61 -11.37
CA GLU A 69 17.63 -2.93 -11.72
C GLU A 69 18.85 -3.71 -11.23
N THR A 70 18.76 -4.32 -10.05
CA THR A 70 19.90 -5.01 -9.40
C THR A 70 19.85 -6.53 -9.49
N GLY A 71 18.70 -7.10 -9.86
CA GLY A 71 18.45 -8.55 -9.83
C GLY A 71 18.49 -9.18 -8.43
N SER A 72 18.56 -8.37 -7.37
CA SER A 72 18.73 -8.83 -5.98
C SER A 72 18.07 -7.87 -4.98
N GLY A 73 17.64 -8.39 -3.84
CA GLY A 73 16.78 -7.64 -2.92
C GLY A 73 15.37 -7.44 -3.47
N THR A 74 14.54 -6.71 -2.74
CA THR A 74 13.13 -6.51 -3.08
C THR A 74 12.78 -5.04 -3.27
N SER A 75 11.86 -4.77 -4.20
CA SER A 75 11.29 -3.46 -4.46
C SER A 75 9.76 -3.51 -4.37
N PRO A 76 9.12 -2.49 -3.78
CA PRO A 76 7.66 -2.37 -3.80
C PRO A 76 7.13 -2.18 -5.22
N ARG A 77 6.02 -2.85 -5.53
CA ARG A 77 5.26 -2.76 -6.77
C ARG A 77 3.81 -2.46 -6.48
N TRP A 78 3.20 -1.59 -7.28
CA TRP A 78 1.76 -1.36 -7.34
C TRP A 78 1.31 -1.75 -8.73
N ASP A 79 0.36 -2.66 -8.83
CA ASP A 79 -0.03 -3.29 -10.08
C ASP A 79 -1.53 -3.12 -10.33
N PHE A 80 -1.88 -2.23 -11.26
CA PHE A 80 -3.25 -1.92 -11.65
C PHE A 80 -3.58 -2.49 -13.04
N THR A 81 -2.72 -3.37 -13.57
CA THR A 81 -2.81 -3.86 -14.95
C THR A 81 -4.13 -4.55 -15.25
N ALA A 82 -4.62 -5.38 -14.32
CA ALA A 82 -5.91 -6.05 -14.45
C ALA A 82 -7.10 -5.08 -14.47
N ARG A 83 -7.06 -4.04 -13.63
CA ARG A 83 -8.15 -3.06 -13.51
C ARG A 83 -8.23 -2.11 -14.70
N LEU A 84 -7.07 -1.74 -15.24
CA LEU A 84 -6.95 -0.79 -16.36
C LEU A 84 -6.84 -1.48 -17.73
N GLY A 85 -6.71 -2.80 -17.77
CA GLY A 85 -6.54 -3.56 -19.01
C GLY A 85 -5.28 -3.18 -19.78
N ASN A 86 -4.26 -2.67 -19.08
CA ASN A 86 -3.04 -2.14 -19.68
C ASN A 86 -1.81 -2.77 -19.01
N PRO A 87 -0.90 -3.41 -19.76
CA PRO A 87 0.27 -4.08 -19.19
C PRO A 87 1.30 -3.13 -18.55
N GLU A 88 1.27 -1.84 -18.90
CA GLU A 88 2.16 -0.80 -18.36
C GLU A 88 1.56 -0.08 -17.14
N ALA A 89 0.31 -0.41 -16.75
CA ALA A 89 -0.37 0.15 -15.59
C ALA A 89 0.12 -0.46 -14.26
N TYR A 90 1.44 -0.47 -14.07
CA TYR A 90 2.08 -0.78 -12.80
C TYR A 90 3.23 0.20 -12.57
N VAL A 91 3.72 0.24 -11.34
CA VAL A 91 5.00 0.88 -11.00
C VAL A 91 5.72 0.00 -9.99
N THR A 92 6.97 -0.33 -10.28
CA THR A 92 7.94 -0.79 -9.30
C THR A 92 8.79 0.41 -8.89
N ALA A 93 8.98 0.64 -7.60
CA ALA A 93 9.65 1.84 -7.10
C ALA A 93 10.81 1.52 -6.16
N ALA A 94 11.67 2.51 -5.92
CA ALA A 94 12.73 2.49 -4.93
C ALA A 94 12.59 3.65 -3.94
N LYS A 95 12.87 3.39 -2.65
CA LYS A 95 12.85 4.43 -1.61
C LYS A 95 13.92 5.48 -1.91
N LYS A 96 13.53 6.76 -1.95
CA LYS A 96 14.44 7.91 -2.01
C LYS A 96 14.53 8.64 -0.68
N GLY A 97 13.47 8.62 0.11
CA GLY A 97 13.44 9.27 1.42
C GLY A 97 12.35 8.70 2.32
N GLY A 98 12.35 9.14 3.57
CA GLY A 98 11.28 8.82 4.50
C GLY A 98 11.48 9.49 5.85
N ILE A 99 10.39 9.62 6.58
CA ILE A 99 10.35 10.19 7.92
C ILE A 99 9.52 9.28 8.82
N ALA A 100 9.76 9.34 10.13
CA ALA A 100 8.92 8.66 11.10
C ALA A 100 7.46 9.14 10.94
N ALA A 101 6.50 8.23 11.11
CA ALA A 101 5.09 8.59 11.10
C ALA A 101 4.81 9.64 12.19
N PRO A 102 4.11 10.75 11.88
CA PRO A 102 3.80 11.80 12.86
C PRO A 102 2.98 11.31 14.06
N THR A 103 2.24 10.22 13.88
CA THR A 103 1.38 9.58 14.89
C THR A 103 2.15 8.75 15.91
N GLY A 104 3.41 8.41 15.66
CA GLY A 104 4.28 7.72 16.62
C GLY A 104 4.97 6.47 16.08
N LYS A 105 5.75 5.82 16.95
CA LYS A 105 6.64 4.70 16.58
C LYS A 105 5.91 3.38 16.30
N GLN A 106 4.63 3.29 16.63
CA GLN A 106 3.79 2.12 16.34
C GLN A 106 3.46 1.99 14.85
N ASP A 107 3.55 3.09 14.10
CA ASP A 107 3.21 3.14 12.68
C ASP A 107 4.47 3.09 11.82
N VAL A 108 4.40 2.45 10.65
CA VAL A 108 5.52 2.42 9.70
C VAL A 108 5.80 3.81 9.16
N ASP A 109 7.07 4.08 8.84
CA ASP A 109 7.52 5.36 8.29
C ASP A 109 6.69 5.82 7.08
N TRP A 110 6.54 7.13 6.96
CA TRP A 110 6.13 7.74 5.71
C TRP A 110 7.30 7.69 4.73
N LEU A 111 7.00 7.40 3.47
CA LEU A 111 8.02 7.17 2.46
C LEU A 111 7.81 8.06 1.25
N TYR A 112 8.93 8.48 0.67
CA TYR A 112 9.00 9.01 -0.68
C TYR A 112 9.75 7.99 -1.55
N LEU A 113 9.11 7.56 -2.64
CA LEU A 113 9.64 6.60 -3.59
C LEU A 113 9.57 7.16 -5.01
N THR A 114 10.50 6.74 -5.85
CA THR A 114 10.46 7.02 -7.30
C THR A 114 10.44 5.73 -8.09
N ASP A 115 9.89 5.79 -9.28
CA ASP A 115 9.85 4.65 -10.19
C ASP A 115 11.25 4.14 -10.57
N ILE A 116 11.29 2.84 -10.83
CA ILE A 116 12.42 2.13 -11.45
C ILE A 116 11.95 1.22 -12.60
N ALA A 117 10.64 0.95 -12.70
CA ALA A 117 10.02 0.24 -13.82
C ALA A 117 8.50 0.47 -13.85
N GLY A 118 7.89 0.37 -15.03
CA GLY A 118 6.45 0.57 -15.27
C GLY A 118 6.09 2.04 -15.53
N GLY A 119 4.83 2.32 -15.85
CA GLY A 119 4.39 3.67 -16.21
C GLY A 119 3.33 4.28 -15.30
N LEU A 120 2.89 3.57 -14.26
CA LEU A 120 1.75 3.98 -13.41
C LEU A 120 1.97 5.33 -12.71
N ALA A 121 3.18 5.58 -12.23
CA ALA A 121 3.58 6.80 -11.54
C ALA A 121 5.10 6.97 -11.63
N CYS A 122 5.60 8.21 -11.57
CA CYS A 122 7.02 8.51 -11.40
C CYS A 122 7.39 8.72 -9.93
N GLU A 123 6.46 9.28 -9.15
CA GLU A 123 6.66 9.56 -7.74
C GLU A 123 5.51 8.98 -6.92
N ILE A 124 5.86 8.41 -5.77
CA ILE A 124 4.91 7.79 -4.85
C ILE A 124 5.20 8.29 -3.44
N TYR A 125 4.16 8.81 -2.80
CA TYR A 125 4.22 9.23 -1.40
C TYR A 125 3.34 8.30 -0.58
N ARG A 126 3.92 7.66 0.45
CA ARG A 126 3.18 6.92 1.46
C ARG A 126 3.01 7.78 2.70
N THR A 127 1.78 8.15 3.02
CA THR A 127 1.43 8.95 4.20
C THR A 127 0.39 8.23 5.05
N ASP A 128 0.01 8.85 6.17
CA ASP A 128 -1.10 8.44 7.04
C ASP A 128 -1.11 6.95 7.38
N THR A 129 0.07 6.42 7.68
CA THR A 129 0.26 5.02 8.04
C THR A 129 -0.37 4.71 9.41
N ARG A 130 -0.98 3.53 9.53
CA ARG A 130 -1.44 2.95 10.80
C ARG A 130 -0.88 1.53 10.95
N ALA A 131 -0.20 1.28 12.05
CA ALA A 131 0.54 0.07 12.39
C ALA A 131 1.57 -0.36 11.33
N GLY A 132 1.78 -1.67 11.19
CA GLY A 132 2.73 -2.27 10.24
C GLY A 132 4.14 -2.48 10.78
N GLN A 133 4.45 -2.02 11.99
CA GLN A 133 5.72 -2.33 12.64
C GLN A 133 5.80 -3.82 12.99
N PRO A 134 6.94 -4.49 12.74
CA PRO A 134 7.11 -5.88 13.16
C PRO A 134 7.12 -5.97 14.70
N PRO A 135 6.72 -7.12 15.27
CA PRO A 135 6.85 -7.33 16.71
C PRO A 135 8.31 -7.24 17.15
N ALA A 136 8.53 -6.83 18.41
CA ALA A 136 9.86 -6.64 18.97
C ALA A 136 10.71 -7.93 19.01
N THR A 137 10.06 -9.09 19.01
CA THR A 137 10.70 -10.41 19.07
C THR A 137 10.01 -11.39 18.12
N CYS A 138 10.80 -12.16 17.38
CA CYS A 138 10.35 -13.36 16.68
C CYS A 138 11.31 -14.52 16.98
N THR A 139 10.82 -15.75 16.91
CA THR A 139 11.66 -16.94 17.04
C THR A 139 12.37 -17.19 15.71
N PRO A 140 13.71 -17.26 15.65
CA PRO A 140 14.40 -17.58 14.41
C PRO A 140 13.89 -18.90 13.80
N GLY A 141 13.60 -18.88 12.50
CA GLY A 141 13.05 -20.04 11.79
C GLY A 141 11.53 -20.24 11.95
N SER A 142 10.82 -19.36 12.67
CA SER A 142 9.35 -19.34 12.66
C SER A 142 8.82 -18.87 11.31
N ASP A 143 7.56 -19.18 11.05
CA ASP A 143 6.84 -18.66 9.88
C ASP A 143 6.84 -17.13 9.85
N PRO A 144 6.73 -16.52 8.65
CA PRO A 144 6.60 -15.08 8.50
C PRO A 144 5.43 -14.54 9.32
N ILE A 145 5.70 -13.46 10.07
CA ILE A 145 4.67 -12.76 10.83
C ILE A 145 4.05 -11.69 9.94
N THR A 146 2.74 -11.76 9.78
CA THR A 146 1.96 -10.73 9.08
C THR A 146 1.31 -9.81 10.10
N VAL A 147 1.58 -8.51 9.97
CA VAL A 147 0.93 -7.46 10.76
C VAL A 147 0.01 -6.65 9.85
N LYS A 148 -1.21 -6.42 10.34
CA LYS A 148 -2.19 -5.57 9.64
C LYS A 148 -1.71 -4.12 9.67
N TYR A 149 -1.85 -3.42 8.55
CA TYR A 149 -1.55 -2.00 8.45
C TYR A 149 -2.44 -1.34 7.38
N THR A 150 -2.59 -0.03 7.46
CA THR A 150 -3.17 0.81 6.40
C THR A 150 -2.26 1.99 6.13
N SER A 151 -2.40 2.60 4.95
CA SER A 151 -1.68 3.81 4.57
C SER A 151 -2.38 4.50 3.41
N LEU A 152 -2.14 5.80 3.26
CA LEU A 152 -2.54 6.55 2.09
C LEU A 152 -1.38 6.61 1.09
N TYR A 153 -1.69 6.44 -0.19
CA TYR A 153 -0.72 6.54 -1.28
C TYR A 153 -1.12 7.64 -2.26
N TRP A 154 -0.14 8.46 -2.63
CA TRP A 154 -0.27 9.48 -3.67
C TRP A 154 0.61 9.09 -4.83
N PHE A 155 0.03 8.96 -6.02
CA PHE A 155 0.71 8.60 -7.26
C PHE A 155 0.74 9.80 -8.19
N THR A 156 1.92 10.25 -8.63
CA THR A 156 2.07 11.42 -9.50
C THR A 156 3.04 11.18 -10.65
N GLY A 157 2.93 11.99 -11.71
CA GLY A 157 3.83 11.96 -12.87
C GLY A 157 3.67 10.75 -13.80
N GLY A 158 2.71 9.86 -13.53
CA GLY A 158 2.44 8.70 -14.38
C GLY A 158 1.80 9.06 -15.72
N ASN A 159 1.88 8.12 -16.67
CA ASN A 159 1.28 8.25 -18.00
C ASN A 159 -0.18 7.76 -18.05
N PHE A 160 -0.76 7.52 -16.87
CA PHE A 160 -2.12 7.03 -16.70
C PHE A 160 -2.92 8.08 -15.92
N GLY A 161 -3.33 9.15 -16.61
CA GLY A 161 -4.07 10.25 -16.00
C GLY A 161 -4.72 11.17 -17.02
N ASP A 162 -5.95 10.85 -17.40
CA ASP A 162 -7.08 11.80 -17.62
C ASP A 162 -8.35 11.03 -18.01
N SER A 163 -8.77 10.02 -17.24
CA SER A 163 -10.18 9.66 -17.26
C SER A 163 -10.90 10.66 -16.37
N LYS A 164 -11.34 11.77 -16.97
CA LYS A 164 -12.34 12.67 -16.39
C LYS A 164 -13.43 11.82 -15.73
N HIS A 165 -13.58 11.95 -14.42
CA HIS A 165 -14.84 11.65 -13.76
C HIS A 165 -15.86 12.73 -14.12
#